data_AF-A0A922A377-F1
#
_entry.id   AF-A0A922A377-F1
#
_cell.length_a   1.000
_cell.length_b   1.000
_cell.length_c   1.000
_cell.angle_alpha   90.00
_cell.angle_beta   90.00
_cell.angle_gamma   90.00
#
_symmetry.space_group_name_H-M   'P 1'
#
loop_
_entity.id
_entity.type
_entity.pdbx_description
1 polymer ?
#
loop_
_entity_poly.entity_id
_entity_poly.type
_entity_poly.pdbx_seq_one_letter_code
_entity_poly.pdbx_strand_id
1 'polypeptide(L)' 'MGSATFVEVILAILLPPVGVFLRYGCEVEFWIDLLLTILGYIPGIIYALYVLIG' A
#
# COMPACT_ATOMS: atom_id res chain seq x y z
N MET A 1 6.89 -5.20 11.19
CA MET A 1 6.12 -5.96 12.21
C MET A 1 5.28 -5.06 13.12
N GLY A 2 4.56 -4.08 12.57
CA GLY A 2 3.40 -3.55 13.29
C GLY A 2 2.19 -4.43 12.92
N SER A 3 1.15 -4.45 13.74
CA SER A 3 -0.14 -5.03 13.34
C SER A 3 -0.75 -4.22 12.20
N ALA A 4 -0.73 -4.73 10.96
CA ALA A 4 -1.57 -4.19 9.91
C ALA A 4 -3.01 -4.40 10.35
N THR A 5 -3.73 -3.31 10.60
CA THR A 5 -5.13 -3.37 10.97
C THR A 5 -5.95 -3.82 9.77
N PHE A 6 -7.06 -4.51 10.02
CA PHE A 6 -7.99 -4.95 8.98
C PHE A 6 -8.42 -3.80 8.06
N VAL A 7 -8.48 -2.57 8.59
CA VAL A 7 -8.80 -1.35 7.85
C VAL A 7 -7.70 -1.00 6.85
N GLU A 8 -6.42 -1.06 7.22
CA GLU A 8 -5.29 -0.79 6.31
C GLU A 8 -5.25 -1.79 5.15
N VAL A 9 -5.58 -3.06 5.41
CA VAL A 9 -5.63 -4.11 4.37
C VAL A 9 -6.75 -3.84 3.36
N ILE A 10 -7.96 -3.47 3.84
CA ILE A 10 -9.07 -3.11 2.97
C ILE A 10 -8.73 -1.88 2.14
N LEU A 11 -8.15 -0.86 2.77
CA LEU A 11 -7.75 0.36 2.08
C LEU A 11 -6.64 0.08 1.07
N ALA A 12 -5.67 -0.79 1.36
CA ALA A 12 -4.64 -1.20 0.43
C ALA A 12 -5.19 -1.95 -0.81
N ILE A 13 -6.34 -2.60 -0.70
CA ILE A 13 -6.97 -3.30 -1.84
C ILE A 13 -7.84 -2.33 -2.66
N LEU A 14 -8.52 -1.37 -2.03
CA LEU A 14 -9.41 -0.40 -2.68
C LEU A 14 -8.65 0.79 -3.27
N LEU A 15 -7.66 1.28 -2.54
CA LEU A 15 -6.79 2.38 -2.89
C LEU A 15 -5.39 2.08 -2.32
N PRO A 16 -4.58 1.25 -3.01
CA PRO A 16 -3.27 0.81 -2.54
C PRO A 16 -2.38 1.92 -1.93
N PRO A 17 -2.26 3.12 -2.55
CA PRO A 17 -1.40 4.17 -2.00
C PRO A 17 -1.91 4.74 -0.67
N VAL A 18 -3.22 4.67 -0.38
CA VAL A 18 -3.77 5.14 0.91
C VAL A 18 -3.51 4.14 2.02
N GLY A 19 -3.61 2.83 1.73
CA GLY A 19 -3.24 1.79 2.69
C GLY A 19 -1.78 1.90 3.11
N VAL A 20 -0.88 2.10 2.12
CA VAL A 20 0.55 2.29 2.37
C VAL A 20 0.84 3.63 3.08
N PHE A 21 0.17 4.71 2.68
CA PHE A 21 0.34 6.03 3.31
C PHE A 21 -0.05 6.05 4.79
N LEU A 22 -1.12 5.36 5.19
CA LEU A 22 -1.52 5.28 6.60
C LEU A 22 -0.49 4.57 7.47
N ARG A 23 0.31 3.69 6.85
CA ARG A 23 1.29 2.85 7.53
C ARG A 23 2.68 3.47 7.58
N TYR A 24 3.15 3.93 6.43
CA TYR A 24 4.51 4.42 6.21
C TYR A 24 4.56 5.95 6.05
N GLY A 25 3.40 6.62 5.97
CA GLY A 25 3.34 8.05 5.68
C GLY A 25 3.70 8.35 4.23
N CYS A 26 4.25 9.54 3.99
CA CYS A 26 4.68 10.02 2.68
C CYS A 26 6.13 9.62 2.37
N GLU A 27 6.49 8.38 2.68
CA GLU A 27 7.83 7.83 2.44
C GLU A 27 7.97 7.21 1.04
N VAL A 28 9.12 6.61 0.76
CA VAL A 28 9.45 6.05 -0.55
C VAL A 28 8.43 5.00 -0.98
N GLU A 29 7.94 4.22 -0.03
CA GLU A 29 6.92 3.18 -0.21
C GLU A 29 5.63 3.76 -0.80
N PHE A 30 5.17 4.93 -0.34
CA PHE A 30 4.00 5.60 -0.91
C PHE A 30 4.22 5.97 -2.38
N TRP A 31 5.39 6.51 -2.72
CA TRP A 31 5.71 6.92 -4.08
C TRP A 31 5.87 5.73 -5.02
N ILE A 32 6.48 4.63 -4.55
CA ILE A 32 6.58 3.39 -5.32
C ILE A 32 5.18 2.83 -5.58
N ASP A 33 4.35 2.74 -4.54
CA ASP A 33 3.01 2.19 -4.65
C ASP A 33 2.10 3.05 -5.55
N LEU A 34 2.21 4.38 -5.45
CA LEU A 34 1.53 5.33 -6.34
C LEU A 34 1.97 5.16 -7.79
N LEU A 35 3.27 5.04 -8.06
CA LEU A 35 3.80 4.86 -9.40
C LEU A 35 3.36 3.51 -10.00
N LEU A 36 3.40 2.44 -9.20
CA LEU A 36 2.93 1.11 -9.59
C LEU A 36 1.43 1.15 -9.90
N THR A 37 0.62 1.79 -9.06
CA THR A 37 -0.83 1.92 -9.25
C THR A 37 -1.18 2.68 -10.53
N ILE A 38 -0.38 3.69 -10.90
CA ILE A 38 -0.52 4.45 -12.16
C ILE A 38 -0.09 3.61 -13.37
N LEU A 39 0.98 2.83 -13.26
CA LEU A 39 1.45 1.91 -14.31
C LEU A 39 0.56 0.67 -14.46
N GLY A 40 -0.16 0.30 -13.40
CA GLY A 40 -1.10 -0.81 -13.35
C GLY A 40 -1.65 -1.01 -11.94
N TYR A 41 -2.97 -1.12 -11.82
CA TYR A 41 -3.61 -1.26 -10.51
C TYR A 41 -3.18 -2.54 -9.74
N ILE A 42 -3.02 -3.65 -10.45
CA ILE A 42 -2.64 -4.95 -9.88
C ILE A 42 -1.25 -4.93 -9.23
N PRO A 43 -0.17 -4.47 -9.90
CA PRO A 43 1.14 -4.41 -9.27
C PRO A 43 1.20 -3.47 -8.05
N GLY A 44 0.38 -2.41 -8.03
CA GLY A 44 0.19 -1.58 -6.82
C GLY A 44 -0.35 -2.38 -5.64
N ILE A 45 -1.44 -3.14 -5.83
CA ILE A 45 -2.01 -3.99 -4.76
C ILE A 45 -0.99 -5.01 -4.22
N ILE A 46 -0.22 -5.65 -5.11
CA ILE A 46 0.79 -6.63 -4.70
C ILE A 46 1.86 -5.98 -3.84
N TYR A 47 2.35 -4.80 -4.26
CA TYR A 47 3.36 -4.06 -3.50
C TYR A 47 2.81 -3.57 -2.16
N ALA A 48 1.61 -2.99 -2.13
CA ALA A 48 0.94 -2.57 -0.91
C ALA A 48 0.80 -3.73 0.10
N LEU A 49 0.36 -4.91 -0.35
CA LEU A 49 0.24 -6.08 0.52
C LEU A 49 1.60 -6.62 0.98
N TYR A 50 2.61 -6.61 0.12
CA TYR A 50 3.98 -7.01 0.48
C TYR A 50 4.55 -6.12 1.57
N VAL A 51 4.36 -4.81 1.45
CA VAL A 51 4.83 -3.81 2.40
C VAL A 51 4.02 -3.86 3.71
N LEU A 52 2.70 -4.10 3.65
CA LEU A 52 1.84 -4.10 4.83
C LEU A 52 1.93 -5.38 5.67
N ILE A 53 2.14 -6.54 5.03
CA ILE A 53 2.24 -7.86 5.69
C ILE A 53 3.71 -8.21 6.02
N GLY A 54 4.66 -7.66 5.25
CA GLY A 54 6.10 -7.89 5.38
C GLY A 54 6.77 -7.37 6.66
#